data_AF-A0AAW1BX56-F1
#
_entry.id   AF-A0AAW1BX56-F1
#
_cell.length_a   1.000
_cell.length_b   1.000
_cell.length_c   1.000
_cell.angle_alpha   90.00
_cell.angle_beta   90.00
_cell.angle_gamma   90.00
#
_symmetry.space_group_name_H-M   'P 1'
#
loop_
_entity.id
_entity.type
_entity.pdbx_description
1 polymer ?
#
loop_
_entity_poly.entity_id
_entity_poly.type
_entity_poly.pdbx_seq_one_letter_code
_entity_poly.pdbx_strand_id
1 'polypeptide(L)'
;MNITLEKLLAPITEKLKYLLKKAEDFQTYLLYSRDRMQKEQFAKAMPTFLQMCQPYFHYLESTARSCTPYLRPPQEPVRKRLLEISQQLACQLEQLVLMYASFSFVSLEDTDPFSISCFFCGKFWMNETRQVSIFRYCISAPYTAAHIPHNLYKKMRWNLDILEGSAARNQTLRTEYYFLCFRDTGDETTVKMQKLWSIGRWVPLDPDSEHSSDVLSWVLCHQPTGDYQQLLTIGFEEPSHTLATDLLVQMLSAQSSGLLNRELSCWLGPGEQVQ
;
A
#
# COMPACT_ATOMS: atom_id res chain seq x y z
N MET A 1 -16.61 22.65 -27.75
CA MET A 1 -15.35 22.10 -28.30
C MET A 1 -15.03 20.81 -27.58
N ASN A 2 -15.06 19.66 -28.25
CA ASN A 2 -14.63 18.39 -27.65
C ASN A 2 -13.10 18.36 -27.61
N ILE A 3 -12.52 18.62 -26.44
CA ILE A 3 -11.12 18.33 -26.17
C ILE A 3 -10.99 16.80 -26.25
N THR A 4 -10.13 16.30 -27.13
CA THR A 4 -9.89 14.86 -27.25
C THR A 4 -9.19 14.35 -25.99
N LEU A 5 -9.49 13.10 -25.60
CA LEU A 5 -8.90 12.45 -24.42
C LEU A 5 -7.36 12.59 -24.39
N GLU A 6 -6.72 12.45 -25.55
CA GLU A 6 -5.27 12.61 -25.72
C GLU A 6 -4.76 14.01 -25.36
N LYS A 7 -5.50 15.06 -25.72
CA LYS A 7 -5.11 16.44 -25.37
C LYS A 7 -5.21 16.71 -23.87
N LEU A 8 -6.18 16.09 -23.19
CA LEU A 8 -6.34 16.22 -21.75
C LEU A 8 -5.24 15.47 -20.99
N LEU A 9 -4.81 14.31 -21.50
CA LEU A 9 -3.80 13.46 -20.89
C LEU A 9 -2.36 13.78 -21.29
N ALA A 10 -2.15 14.61 -22.32
CA ALA A 10 -0.82 15.00 -22.79
C ALA A 10 0.11 15.53 -21.68
N PRO A 11 -0.26 16.54 -20.85
CA PRO A 11 0.64 17.06 -19.82
C PRO A 11 0.98 15.99 -18.76
N ILE A 12 0.02 15.13 -18.45
CA ILE A 12 0.21 14.03 -17.50
C ILE A 12 1.21 13.03 -18.07
N THR A 13 1.05 12.66 -19.33
CA THR A 13 1.92 11.70 -20.03
C THR A 13 3.34 12.24 -20.22
N GLU A 14 3.50 13.52 -20.53
CA GLU A 14 4.83 14.15 -20.62
C GLU A 14 5.54 14.17 -19.27
N LYS A 15 4.81 14.44 -18.17
CA LYS A 15 5.38 14.34 -16.82
C LYS A 15 5.82 12.91 -16.48
N LEU A 16 5.06 11.90 -16.88
CA LEU A 16 5.46 10.49 -16.73
C LEU A 16 6.78 10.23 -17.48
N LYS A 17 6.84 10.59 -18.76
CA LYS A 17 8.06 10.40 -19.58
C LYS A 17 9.28 11.05 -18.94
N TYR A 18 9.14 12.26 -18.41
CA TYR A 18 10.21 12.93 -17.68
C TYR A 18 10.68 12.13 -16.45
N LEU A 19 9.75 11.64 -15.63
CA LEU A 19 10.08 10.87 -14.43
C LEU A 19 10.71 9.52 -14.77
N LEU A 20 10.20 8.83 -15.80
CA LEU A 20 10.78 7.58 -16.29
C LEU A 20 12.18 7.81 -16.85
N LYS A 21 12.37 8.87 -17.62
CA LYS A 21 13.70 9.23 -18.13
C LYS A 21 14.69 9.52 -17.01
N LYS A 22 14.24 10.22 -15.96
CA LYS A 22 15.06 10.43 -14.75
C LYS A 22 15.41 9.12 -14.05
N ALA A 23 14.48 8.18 -13.95
CA ALA A 23 14.75 6.86 -13.39
C ALA A 23 15.81 6.11 -14.23
N GLU A 24 15.69 6.09 -15.56
CA GLU A 24 16.69 5.51 -16.47
C GLU A 24 18.07 6.16 -16.35
N ASP A 25 18.10 7.49 -16.20
CA ASP A 25 19.35 8.22 -16.00
C ASP A 25 20.00 7.78 -14.68
N PHE A 26 19.23 7.67 -13.58
CA PHE A 26 19.73 7.13 -12.31
C PHE A 26 20.26 5.70 -12.47
N GLN A 27 19.57 4.84 -13.22
CA GLN A 27 20.06 3.49 -13.50
C GLN A 27 21.40 3.51 -14.22
N THR A 28 21.50 4.32 -15.26
CA THR A 28 22.72 4.50 -16.06
C THR A 28 23.87 5.02 -15.19
N TYR A 29 23.64 6.07 -14.40
CA TYR A 29 24.64 6.61 -13.49
C TYR A 29 25.13 5.59 -12.48
N LEU A 30 24.22 4.80 -11.91
CA LEU A 30 24.55 3.78 -10.95
C LEU A 30 25.36 2.62 -11.58
N LEU A 31 25.12 2.26 -12.84
CA LEU A 31 25.89 1.22 -13.53
C LEU A 31 27.29 1.67 -13.98
N TYR A 32 27.43 2.92 -14.45
CA TYR A 32 28.68 3.39 -15.08
C TYR A 32 29.56 4.27 -14.19
N SER A 33 29.02 4.89 -13.14
CA SER A 33 29.74 5.86 -12.29
C SER A 33 29.88 5.41 -10.84
N ARG A 34 29.52 4.16 -10.53
CA ARG A 34 29.51 3.60 -9.17
C ARG A 34 30.84 3.78 -8.43
N ASP A 35 31.94 3.44 -9.10
CA ASP A 35 33.26 3.40 -8.47
C ASP A 35 33.88 4.81 -8.31
N ARG A 36 33.25 5.83 -8.89
CA ARG A 36 33.75 7.23 -8.92
C ARG A 36 33.01 8.15 -7.96
N MET A 37 31.87 7.73 -7.41
CA MET A 37 31.01 8.57 -6.59
C MET A 37 30.93 8.10 -5.14
N GLN A 38 30.71 9.05 -4.23
CA GLN A 38 30.58 8.74 -2.81
C GLN A 38 29.26 8.02 -2.55
N LYS A 39 29.34 6.93 -1.77
CA LYS A 39 28.20 6.10 -1.35
C LYS A 39 27.03 6.93 -0.79
N GLU A 40 27.36 7.98 -0.04
CA GLU A 40 26.39 8.89 0.57
C GLU A 40 25.52 9.65 -0.43
N GLN A 41 26.08 10.00 -1.60
CA GLN A 41 25.33 10.72 -2.64
C GLN A 41 24.26 9.83 -3.24
N PHE A 42 24.58 8.56 -3.52
CA PHE A 42 23.60 7.58 -3.97
C PHE A 42 22.56 7.26 -2.90
N ALA A 43 22.99 7.13 -1.64
CA ALA A 43 22.08 6.90 -0.52
C ALA A 43 21.04 8.02 -0.35
N LYS A 44 21.41 9.28 -0.61
CA LYS A 44 20.49 10.43 -0.56
C LYS A 44 19.67 10.63 -1.84
N ALA A 45 20.21 10.25 -2.99
CA ALA A 45 19.56 10.44 -4.29
C ALA A 45 18.23 9.71 -4.39
N MET A 46 18.18 8.44 -3.94
CA MET A 46 16.99 7.61 -4.07
C MET A 46 15.81 8.09 -3.20
N PRO A 47 15.95 8.35 -1.88
CA PRO A 47 14.89 8.97 -1.08
C PRO A 47 14.39 10.30 -1.67
N THR A 48 15.33 11.15 -2.14
CA THR A 48 14.99 12.46 -2.73
C THR A 48 14.16 12.29 -4.01
N PHE A 49 14.51 11.32 -4.85
CA PHE A 49 13.76 11.04 -6.07
C PHE A 49 12.36 10.49 -5.77
N LEU A 50 12.23 9.59 -4.79
CA LEU A 50 10.91 9.11 -4.33
C LEU A 50 10.04 10.26 -3.83
N GLN A 51 10.60 11.18 -3.03
CA GLN A 51 9.91 12.38 -2.56
C GLN A 51 9.46 13.27 -3.73
N MET A 52 10.31 13.45 -4.75
CA MET A 52 9.95 14.20 -5.96
C MET A 52 8.77 13.58 -6.73
N CYS A 53 8.62 12.25 -6.70
CA CYS A 53 7.51 11.55 -7.35
C CYS A 53 6.18 11.66 -6.57
N GLN A 54 6.21 11.92 -5.26
CA GLN A 54 5.01 11.90 -4.41
C GLN A 54 3.87 12.82 -4.88
N PRO A 55 4.12 14.09 -5.28
CA PRO A 55 3.05 14.97 -5.76
C PRO A 55 2.38 14.44 -7.02
N TYR A 56 3.14 13.79 -7.90
CA TYR A 56 2.61 13.22 -9.14
C TYR A 56 1.74 12.00 -8.86
N PHE A 57 2.18 11.09 -7.98
CA PHE A 57 1.35 10.00 -7.48
C PHE A 57 0.05 10.50 -6.85
N HIS A 58 0.16 11.49 -5.94
CA HIS A 58 -1.01 12.07 -5.29
C HIS A 58 -2.00 12.63 -6.32
N TYR A 59 -1.52 13.35 -7.33
CA TYR A 59 -2.37 13.90 -8.38
C TYR A 59 -3.11 12.80 -9.16
N LEU A 60 -2.40 11.75 -9.60
CA LEU A 60 -2.98 10.63 -10.35
C LEU A 60 -4.06 9.92 -9.52
N GLU A 61 -3.72 9.53 -8.30
CA GLU A 61 -4.58 8.80 -7.38
C GLU A 61 -5.81 9.60 -6.97
N SER A 62 -5.60 10.86 -6.57
CA SER A 62 -6.69 11.75 -6.17
C SER A 62 -7.64 12.04 -7.33
N THR A 63 -7.09 12.29 -8.53
CA THR A 63 -7.92 12.60 -9.70
C THR A 63 -8.69 11.36 -10.19
N ALA A 64 -8.10 10.17 -10.08
CA ALA A 64 -8.72 8.93 -10.53
C ALA A 64 -9.78 8.39 -9.54
N ARG A 65 -9.58 8.58 -8.23
CA ARG A 65 -10.37 7.89 -7.20
C ARG A 65 -11.15 8.79 -6.26
N SER A 66 -10.80 10.08 -6.13
CA SER A 66 -11.47 10.92 -5.13
C SER A 66 -12.96 11.08 -5.46
N CYS A 67 -13.81 10.76 -4.48
CA CYS A 67 -15.25 10.95 -4.56
C CYS A 67 -15.65 11.95 -3.48
N THR A 68 -15.99 13.17 -3.90
CA THR A 68 -16.58 14.18 -3.00
C THR A 68 -17.87 14.70 -3.64
N PRO A 69 -18.86 15.16 -2.87
CA PRO A 69 -20.16 15.54 -3.43
C PRO A 69 -20.10 16.65 -4.48
N TYR A 70 -19.00 17.42 -4.52
CA TYR A 70 -18.78 18.51 -5.47
C TYR A 70 -17.95 18.11 -6.70
N LEU A 71 -17.29 16.95 -6.68
CA LEU A 71 -16.44 16.47 -7.77
C LEU A 71 -17.12 15.30 -8.50
N ARG A 72 -17.40 15.51 -9.79
CA ARG A 72 -17.84 14.41 -10.66
C ARG A 72 -16.67 13.43 -10.86
N PRO A 73 -16.88 12.12 -10.68
CA PRO A 73 -15.86 11.14 -11.01
C PRO A 73 -15.39 11.28 -12.47
N PRO A 74 -14.09 11.07 -12.75
CA PRO A 74 -13.61 11.08 -14.13
C PRO A 74 -14.30 9.99 -14.95
N GLN A 75 -14.36 10.20 -16.27
CA GLN A 75 -14.84 9.16 -17.18
C GLN A 75 -13.94 7.93 -17.06
N GLU A 76 -14.54 6.73 -17.11
CA GLU A 76 -13.83 5.46 -16.94
C GLU A 76 -12.54 5.32 -17.80
N PRO A 77 -12.50 5.72 -19.10
CA PRO A 77 -11.24 5.66 -19.86
C PRO A 77 -10.16 6.61 -19.32
N VAL A 78 -10.53 7.79 -18.82
CA VAL A 78 -9.60 8.73 -18.18
C VAL A 78 -9.08 8.12 -16.88
N ARG A 79 -9.99 7.62 -16.04
CA ARG A 79 -9.66 6.95 -14.78
C ARG A 79 -8.67 5.82 -15.03
N LYS A 80 -9.03 4.86 -15.87
CA LYS A 80 -8.19 3.71 -16.22
C LYS A 80 -6.79 4.14 -16.65
N ARG A 81 -6.69 5.17 -17.49
CA ARG A 81 -5.40 5.65 -17.98
C ARG A 81 -4.55 6.31 -16.89
N LEU A 82 -5.14 7.09 -15.99
CA LEU A 82 -4.43 7.64 -14.83
C LEU A 82 -3.87 6.53 -13.92
N LEU A 83 -4.66 5.47 -13.72
CA LEU A 83 -4.27 4.31 -12.92
C LEU A 83 -3.14 3.51 -13.57
N GLU A 84 -3.20 3.29 -14.88
CA GLU A 84 -2.11 2.65 -15.63
C GLU A 84 -0.80 3.44 -15.50
N ILE A 85 -0.87 4.77 -15.58
CA ILE A 85 0.30 5.66 -15.41
C ILE A 85 0.86 5.54 -13.99
N SER A 86 0.00 5.51 -12.96
CA SER A 86 0.40 5.29 -11.57
C SER A 86 1.13 3.95 -11.43
N GLN A 87 0.54 2.88 -11.98
CA GLN A 87 1.12 1.53 -12.01
C GLN A 87 2.50 1.48 -12.66
N GLN A 88 2.63 2.10 -13.83
CA GLN A 88 3.90 2.12 -14.56
C GLN A 88 5.00 2.79 -13.74
N LEU A 89 4.73 3.95 -13.15
CA LEU A 89 5.72 4.66 -12.33
C LEU A 89 6.09 3.86 -11.08
N ALA A 90 5.11 3.28 -10.37
CA ALA A 90 5.38 2.48 -9.18
C ALA A 90 6.27 1.27 -9.47
N CYS A 91 6.02 0.54 -10.56
CA CYS A 91 6.88 -0.58 -10.96
C CYS A 91 8.32 -0.14 -11.23
N GLN A 92 8.49 0.98 -11.93
CA GLN A 92 9.82 1.49 -12.30
C GLN A 92 10.61 1.98 -11.07
N LEU A 93 9.93 2.63 -10.12
CA LEU A 93 10.56 3.03 -8.86
C LEU A 93 10.93 1.85 -7.98
N GLU A 94 10.08 0.81 -7.89
CA GLU A 94 10.40 -0.42 -7.16
C GLU A 94 11.65 -1.09 -7.73
N GLN A 95 11.74 -1.25 -9.04
CA GLN A 95 12.92 -1.81 -9.71
C GLN A 95 14.18 -0.97 -9.43
N LEU A 96 14.06 0.35 -9.49
CA LEU A 96 15.17 1.25 -9.19
C LEU A 96 15.64 1.12 -7.73
N VAL A 97 14.71 1.10 -6.77
CA VAL A 97 15.03 0.96 -5.34
C VAL A 97 15.70 -0.39 -5.06
N LEU A 98 15.17 -1.48 -5.64
CA LEU A 98 15.78 -2.82 -5.53
C LEU A 98 17.20 -2.85 -6.08
N MET A 99 17.44 -2.14 -7.19
CA MET A 99 18.78 -2.03 -7.74
C MET A 99 19.71 -1.22 -6.83
N TYR A 100 19.26 -0.10 -6.24
CA TYR A 100 20.07 0.63 -5.25
C TYR A 100 20.39 -0.23 -4.02
N ALA A 101 19.43 -1.03 -3.58
CA ALA A 101 19.60 -1.94 -2.44
C ALA A 101 20.60 -3.07 -2.74
N SER A 102 20.61 -3.60 -3.97
CA SER A 102 21.56 -4.66 -4.36
C SER A 102 23.02 -4.20 -4.36
N PHE A 103 23.26 -2.89 -4.53
CA PHE A 103 24.58 -2.26 -4.35
C PHE A 103 24.80 -1.72 -2.92
N SER A 104 23.92 -2.05 -1.98
CA SER A 104 24.00 -1.65 -0.57
C SER A 104 24.05 -0.13 -0.36
N PHE A 105 23.47 0.66 -1.27
CA PHE A 105 23.34 2.11 -1.12
C PHE A 105 22.18 2.50 -0.22
N VAL A 106 21.14 1.66 -0.15
CA VAL A 106 19.94 1.88 0.67
C VAL A 106 19.59 0.59 1.40
N SER A 107 19.07 0.73 2.61
CA SER A 107 18.52 -0.38 3.39
C SER A 107 17.04 -0.56 3.08
N LEU A 108 16.57 -1.80 3.03
CA LEU A 108 15.16 -2.15 2.89
C LEU A 108 14.62 -2.89 4.13
N GLU A 109 15.39 -2.90 5.23
CA GLU A 109 14.99 -3.54 6.47
C GLU A 109 13.97 -2.68 7.22
N ASP A 110 12.78 -3.23 7.51
CA ASP A 110 11.71 -2.50 8.20
C ASP A 110 12.10 -2.01 9.62
N THR A 111 13.09 -2.64 10.25
CA THR A 111 13.61 -2.28 11.57
C THR A 111 14.57 -1.09 11.53
N ASP A 112 15.09 -0.73 10.35
CA ASP A 112 16.00 0.40 10.18
C ASP A 112 15.21 1.71 9.99
N PRO A 113 15.40 2.72 10.87
CA PRO A 113 14.70 4.01 10.77
C PRO A 113 15.05 4.81 9.51
N PHE A 114 16.16 4.48 8.82
CA PHE A 114 16.58 5.11 7.57
C PHE A 114 16.25 4.26 6.34
N SER A 115 15.48 3.18 6.51
CA SER A 115 15.12 2.28 5.42
C SER A 115 14.21 2.94 4.40
N ILE A 116 14.28 2.41 3.18
CA ILE A 116 13.38 2.73 2.06
C ILE A 116 12.57 1.48 1.72
N SER A 117 12.12 0.77 2.76
CA SER A 117 11.41 -0.50 2.59
C SER A 117 10.07 -0.33 1.87
N CYS A 118 9.45 0.84 1.98
CA CYS A 118 8.27 1.23 1.23
C CYS A 118 8.30 2.69 0.78
N PHE A 119 7.48 3.03 -0.23
CA PHE A 119 7.30 4.39 -0.69
C PHE A 119 5.82 4.73 -0.92
N PHE A 120 5.53 6.03 -0.87
CA PHE A 120 4.18 6.57 -1.05
C PHE A 120 3.75 6.51 -2.52
N CYS A 121 2.58 5.91 -2.77
CA CYS A 121 1.99 5.76 -4.10
C CYS A 121 0.75 6.65 -4.31
N GLY A 122 0.46 7.56 -3.39
CA GLY A 122 -0.60 8.55 -3.53
C GLY A 122 -1.62 8.50 -2.40
N LYS A 123 -2.57 9.43 -2.45
CA LYS A 123 -3.67 9.53 -1.49
C LYS A 123 -4.90 10.12 -2.16
N PHE A 124 -6.08 9.70 -1.73
CA PHE A 124 -7.36 10.14 -2.29
C PHE A 124 -8.46 10.11 -1.22
N TRP A 125 -9.55 10.85 -1.46
CA TRP A 125 -10.71 10.87 -0.58
C TRP A 125 -11.75 9.85 -1.05
N MET A 126 -12.14 8.92 -0.17
CA MET A 126 -13.27 8.04 -0.45
C MET A 126 -14.61 8.75 -0.31
N ASN A 127 -14.69 9.68 0.65
CA ASN A 127 -15.83 10.55 0.92
C ASN A 127 -15.33 11.77 1.75
N GLU A 128 -16.23 12.56 2.34
CA GLU A 128 -15.87 13.76 3.11
C GLU A 128 -15.11 13.48 4.42
N THR A 129 -15.20 12.25 4.95
CA THR A 129 -14.63 11.90 6.25
C THR A 129 -13.53 10.85 6.17
N ARG A 130 -13.36 10.17 5.04
CA ARG A 130 -12.43 9.05 4.88
C ARG A 130 -11.41 9.33 3.77
N GLN A 131 -10.15 9.36 4.15
CA GLN A 131 -9.01 9.49 3.25
C GLN A 131 -8.17 8.21 3.26
N VAL A 132 -7.73 7.78 2.08
CA VAL A 132 -6.84 6.63 1.93
C VAL A 132 -5.49 7.11 1.44
N SER A 133 -4.42 6.73 2.14
CA SER A 133 -3.03 6.88 1.69
C SER A 133 -2.44 5.52 1.34
N ILE A 134 -1.72 5.44 0.22
CA ILE A 134 -1.21 4.20 -0.38
C ILE A 134 0.30 4.14 -0.24
N PHE A 135 0.82 3.00 0.20
CA PHE A 135 2.24 2.71 0.29
C PHE A 135 2.56 1.35 -0.33
N ARG A 136 3.64 1.26 -1.08
CA ARG A 136 4.11 0.02 -1.71
C ARG A 136 5.45 -0.39 -1.11
N TYR A 137 5.56 -1.65 -0.70
CA TYR A 137 6.81 -2.23 -0.23
C TYR A 137 7.67 -2.67 -1.42
N CYS A 138 8.96 -2.37 -1.35
CA CYS A 138 9.96 -2.70 -2.38
C CYS A 138 10.40 -4.17 -2.28
N ILE A 139 10.35 -4.75 -1.09
CA ILE A 139 10.71 -6.14 -0.81
C ILE A 139 9.60 -6.81 0.00
N SER A 140 9.54 -8.13 -0.04
CA SER A 140 8.67 -8.94 0.80
C SER A 140 9.07 -8.81 2.27
N ALA A 141 8.53 -7.80 2.95
CA ALA A 141 8.82 -7.54 4.35
C ALA A 141 7.90 -8.41 5.24
N PRO A 142 8.43 -9.13 6.23
CA PRO A 142 7.60 -9.93 7.13
C PRO A 142 6.51 -9.10 7.81
N TYR A 143 5.31 -9.66 7.87
CA TYR A 143 4.23 -9.17 8.71
C TYR A 143 4.41 -9.82 10.09
N THR A 144 4.79 -9.03 11.08
CA THR A 144 4.96 -9.48 12.45
C THR A 144 3.60 -9.49 13.16
N ALA A 145 2.83 -10.56 12.95
CA ALA A 145 1.62 -10.82 13.72
C ALA A 145 1.97 -11.53 15.03
N ALA A 146 1.23 -11.29 16.10
CA ALA A 146 1.47 -11.96 17.38
C ALA A 146 0.99 -13.42 17.36
N HIS A 147 -0.18 -13.70 16.78
CA HIS A 147 -0.75 -15.05 16.78
C HIS A 147 -0.60 -15.75 15.43
N ILE A 148 -1.38 -15.34 14.43
CA ILE A 148 -1.51 -16.04 13.14
C ILE A 148 -1.84 -14.99 12.06
N PRO A 149 -1.36 -15.14 10.81
CA PRO A 149 -0.53 -16.23 10.28
C PRO A 149 0.97 -15.95 10.37
N HIS A 150 1.73 -16.97 10.80
CA HIS A 150 3.18 -17.03 10.60
C HIS A 150 3.48 -17.13 9.08
N ASN A 151 4.60 -16.57 8.62
CA ASN A 151 5.01 -16.52 7.21
C ASN A 151 4.11 -15.67 6.29
N LEU A 152 3.59 -14.57 6.82
CA LEU A 152 2.87 -13.56 6.04
C LEU A 152 3.82 -12.43 5.65
N TYR A 153 3.81 -12.01 4.39
CA TYR A 153 4.69 -10.96 3.87
C TYR A 153 3.88 -9.80 3.30
N LYS A 154 4.30 -8.58 3.61
CA LYS A 154 3.68 -7.32 3.17
C LYS A 154 4.12 -7.00 1.75
N LYS A 155 3.17 -6.52 0.94
CA LYS A 155 3.43 -5.93 -0.38
C LYS A 155 2.90 -4.51 -0.49
N MET A 156 1.77 -4.21 0.14
CA MET A 156 1.23 -2.85 0.20
C MET A 156 0.65 -2.56 1.58
N ARG A 157 0.64 -1.28 1.95
CA ARG A 157 -0.07 -0.73 3.11
C ARG A 157 -0.99 0.38 2.66
N TRP A 158 -2.19 0.39 3.21
CA TRP A 158 -3.10 1.52 3.15
C TRP A 158 -3.34 2.06 4.55
N ASN A 159 -3.27 3.39 4.67
CA ASN A 159 -3.72 4.08 5.87
C ASN A 159 -5.10 4.66 5.55
N LEU A 160 -6.11 4.27 6.31
CA LEU A 160 -7.45 4.82 6.25
C LEU A 160 -7.62 5.81 7.40
N ASP A 161 -7.56 7.09 7.07
CA ASP A 161 -7.78 8.18 8.01
C ASP A 161 -9.27 8.52 8.04
N ILE A 162 -9.89 8.37 9.21
CA ILE A 162 -11.33 8.59 9.46
C ILE A 162 -11.47 9.81 10.37
N LEU A 163 -12.13 10.84 9.84
CA LEU A 163 -12.50 12.04 10.57
C LEU A 163 -13.80 11.78 11.34
N GLU A 164 -13.70 11.63 12.66
CA GLU A 164 -14.86 11.44 13.54
C GLU A 164 -15.15 12.75 14.30
N GLY A 165 -16.42 13.18 14.31
CA GLY A 165 -16.88 14.36 15.06
C GLY A 165 -17.78 15.31 14.26
N SER A 166 -18.67 16.04 14.93
CA SER A 166 -19.43 17.14 14.34
C SER A 166 -18.62 18.43 14.43
N ALA A 167 -18.82 19.37 13.50
CA ALA A 167 -18.10 20.64 13.42
C ALA A 167 -18.09 21.50 14.71
N ALA A 168 -18.85 21.13 15.74
CA ALA A 168 -18.98 21.81 17.01
C ALA A 168 -18.14 21.21 18.17
N ARG A 169 -17.52 20.02 18.03
CA ARG A 169 -16.66 19.41 19.06
C ARG A 169 -15.44 18.74 18.42
N ASN A 170 -14.28 18.88 19.08
CA ASN A 170 -12.96 18.36 18.72
C ASN A 170 -12.99 17.18 17.74
N GLN A 171 -12.60 17.44 16.49
CA GLN A 171 -12.44 16.39 15.48
C GLN A 171 -11.37 15.42 15.93
N THR A 172 -11.72 14.14 16.07
CA THR A 172 -10.78 13.08 16.38
C THR A 172 -10.41 12.36 15.10
N LEU A 173 -9.12 12.31 14.79
CA LEU A 173 -8.60 11.56 13.65
C LEU A 173 -8.28 10.13 14.12
N ARG A 174 -8.96 9.15 13.54
CA ARG A 174 -8.69 7.74 13.75
C ARG A 174 -8.05 7.16 12.49
N THR A 175 -6.89 6.54 12.62
CA THR A 175 -6.23 5.86 11.49
C THR A 175 -6.35 4.35 11.65
N GLU A 176 -6.83 3.69 10.61
CA GLU A 176 -6.81 2.22 10.50
C GLU A 176 -5.79 1.79 9.44
N TYR A 177 -5.11 0.67 9.68
CA TYR A 177 -4.09 0.17 8.76
C TYR A 177 -4.55 -1.12 8.09
N TYR A 178 -4.43 -1.14 6.76
CA TYR A 178 -4.76 -2.29 5.93
C TYR A 178 -3.53 -2.72 5.14
N PHE A 179 -3.40 -4.01 4.86
CA PHE A 179 -2.22 -4.56 4.20
C PHE A 179 -2.63 -5.55 3.11
N LEU A 180 -1.96 -5.43 1.96
CA LEU A 180 -1.89 -6.51 0.98
C LEU A 180 -0.74 -7.40 1.41
N CYS A 181 -1.07 -8.65 1.66
CA CYS A 181 -0.10 -9.64 2.04
C CYS A 181 -0.18 -10.86 1.13
N PHE A 182 0.90 -11.63 1.12
CA PHE A 182 0.89 -12.98 0.62
C PHE A 182 1.50 -13.92 1.64
N ARG A 183 1.09 -15.18 1.58
CA ARG A 183 1.76 -16.29 2.26
C ARG A 183 2.12 -17.35 1.23
N ASP A 184 3.21 -18.05 1.47
CA ASP A 184 3.55 -19.20 0.64
C ASP A 184 2.65 -20.39 1.03
N THR A 185 2.04 -21.00 0.03
CA THR A 185 1.18 -22.17 0.15
C THR A 185 1.88 -23.32 -0.59
N GLY A 186 2.26 -24.34 0.17
CA GLY A 186 3.05 -25.47 -0.31
C GLY A 186 3.75 -26.14 0.87
N ASP A 187 3.75 -27.46 0.89
CA ASP A 187 4.59 -28.22 1.81
C ASP A 187 6.03 -28.19 1.29
N GLU A 188 7.05 -28.17 2.16
CA GLU A 188 8.48 -28.09 1.76
C GLU A 188 8.90 -29.22 0.79
N THR A 189 8.07 -30.27 0.71
CA THR A 189 8.21 -31.44 -0.15
C THR A 189 7.66 -31.27 -1.57
N THR A 190 6.91 -30.20 -1.85
CA THR A 190 6.25 -29.96 -3.15
C THR A 190 6.97 -28.92 -4.01
N VAL A 191 7.22 -29.25 -5.28
CA VAL A 191 8.05 -28.48 -6.24
C VAL A 191 7.45 -27.11 -6.63
N LYS A 192 6.24 -26.75 -6.18
CA LYS A 192 5.58 -25.46 -6.46
C LYS A 192 5.02 -24.83 -5.19
N MET A 193 5.83 -24.02 -4.52
CA MET A 193 5.32 -23.01 -3.60
C MET A 193 4.50 -21.98 -4.41
N GLN A 194 3.23 -21.80 -4.05
CA GLN A 194 2.37 -20.79 -4.65
C GLN A 194 2.08 -19.68 -3.64
N LYS A 195 2.09 -18.42 -4.08
CA LYS A 195 1.76 -17.28 -3.22
C LYS A 195 0.25 -17.11 -3.18
N LEU A 196 -0.36 -17.23 -2.01
CA LEU A 196 -1.76 -16.89 -1.81
C LEU A 196 -1.86 -15.46 -1.30
N TRP A 197 -2.54 -14.61 -2.05
CA TRP A 197 -2.69 -13.18 -1.79
C TRP A 197 -3.98 -12.86 -1.04
N SER A 198 -3.88 -11.95 -0.07
CA SER A 198 -5.01 -11.51 0.74
C SER A 198 -4.89 -10.04 1.16
N ILE A 199 -6.04 -9.41 1.38
CA ILE A 199 -6.15 -8.10 2.06
C ILE A 199 -6.63 -8.35 3.47
N GLY A 200 -5.99 -7.69 4.43
CA GLY A 200 -6.37 -7.76 5.83
C GLY A 200 -6.13 -6.45 6.55
N ARG A 201 -6.79 -6.31 7.69
CA ARG A 201 -6.65 -5.17 8.60
C ARG A 201 -5.67 -5.53 9.70
N TRP A 202 -4.81 -4.59 10.06
CA TRP A 202 -4.02 -4.68 11.29
C TRP A 202 -4.89 -4.31 12.48
N VAL A 203 -4.93 -5.21 13.46
CA VAL A 203 -5.68 -5.04 14.70
C VAL A 203 -4.66 -4.93 15.83
N PRO A 204 -4.53 -3.76 16.48
CA PRO A 204 -3.65 -3.64 17.63
C PRO A 204 -4.08 -4.64 18.69
N LEU A 205 -3.12 -5.39 19.22
CA LEU A 205 -3.30 -6.17 20.43
C LEU A 205 -2.85 -5.31 21.60
N ASP A 206 -3.68 -5.28 22.64
CA ASP A 206 -3.25 -4.73 23.92
C ASP A 206 -2.04 -5.56 24.38
N PRO A 207 -0.88 -4.96 24.67
CA PRO A 207 0.22 -5.72 25.24
C PRO A 207 -0.27 -6.29 26.56
N ASP A 208 -0.31 -7.62 26.64
CA ASP A 208 -0.77 -8.44 27.78
C ASP A 208 -1.17 -7.63 29.01
N SER A 209 -2.46 -7.28 29.10
CA SER A 209 -3.05 -6.65 30.29
C SER A 209 -2.83 -7.47 31.57
N GLU A 210 -2.45 -8.75 31.44
CA GLU A 210 -2.11 -9.63 32.56
C GLU A 210 -0.62 -9.57 32.98
N HIS A 211 0.32 -9.10 32.13
CA HIS A 211 1.77 -9.22 32.39
C HIS A 211 2.60 -7.94 32.14
N SER A 212 2.03 -6.85 31.62
CA SER A 212 2.80 -5.65 31.24
C SER A 212 2.29 -4.38 31.94
N SER A 213 2.58 -4.22 33.23
CA SER A 213 2.38 -2.94 33.94
C SER A 213 3.60 -2.00 33.83
N ASP A 214 4.67 -2.41 33.17
CA ASP A 214 5.93 -1.67 33.12
C ASP A 214 6.01 -0.80 31.85
N VAL A 215 6.07 0.51 32.02
CA VAL A 215 6.25 1.49 30.93
C VAL A 215 7.51 1.17 30.11
N LEU A 216 8.52 0.52 30.70
CA LEU A 216 9.72 0.13 29.97
C LEU A 216 9.46 -0.94 28.90
N SER A 217 8.51 -1.87 29.09
CA SER A 217 8.17 -2.83 28.03
C SER A 217 7.50 -2.14 26.85
N TRP A 218 6.78 -1.03 27.09
CA TRP A 218 6.23 -0.20 26.02
C TRP A 218 7.30 0.61 25.29
N VAL A 219 8.25 1.19 26.02
CA VAL A 219 9.35 1.99 25.46
C VAL A 219 10.35 1.13 24.69
N LEU A 220 10.60 -0.10 25.15
CA LEU A 220 11.51 -1.04 24.51
C LEU A 220 10.84 -1.92 23.46
N CYS A 221 9.51 -1.83 23.29
CA CYS A 221 8.80 -2.56 22.25
C CYS A 221 9.30 -2.10 20.87
N HIS A 222 10.15 -2.91 20.24
CA HIS A 222 10.72 -2.58 18.93
C HIS A 222 9.66 -2.56 17.83
N GLN A 223 8.52 -3.25 18.04
CA GLN A 223 7.43 -3.29 17.08
C GLN A 223 6.07 -3.53 17.77
N PRO A 224 5.07 -2.65 17.58
CA PRO A 224 3.76 -2.83 18.22
C PRO A 224 3.11 -4.14 17.79
N THR A 225 2.69 -4.94 18.77
CA THR A 225 2.02 -6.20 18.55
C THR A 225 0.62 -5.97 18.00
N GLY A 226 0.29 -6.67 16.92
CA GLY A 226 -1.05 -6.66 16.37
C GLY A 226 -1.29 -7.90 15.53
N ASP A 227 -2.56 -8.24 15.34
CA ASP A 227 -2.96 -9.37 14.51
C ASP A 227 -3.36 -8.93 13.11
N TYR A 228 -3.27 -9.89 12.19
CA TYR A 228 -3.76 -9.75 10.83
C TYR A 228 -5.18 -10.31 10.72
N GLN A 229 -6.18 -9.43 10.75
CA GLN A 229 -7.54 -9.81 10.45
C GLN A 229 -7.70 -9.90 8.93
N GLN A 230 -7.64 -11.11 8.37
CA GLN A 230 -7.88 -11.33 6.95
C GLN A 230 -9.33 -10.96 6.58
N LEU A 231 -9.50 -10.07 5.60
CA LEU A 231 -10.80 -9.58 5.15
C LEU A 231 -11.20 -10.12 3.77
N LEU A 232 -10.21 -10.32 2.88
CA LEU A 232 -10.44 -10.79 1.53
C LEU A 232 -9.29 -11.69 1.07
N THR A 233 -9.63 -12.88 0.57
CA THR A 233 -8.70 -13.72 -0.20
C THR A 233 -8.82 -13.36 -1.68
N ILE A 234 -7.70 -13.04 -2.33
CA ILE A 234 -7.68 -12.63 -3.75
C ILE A 234 -7.47 -13.86 -4.65
N GLY A 235 -6.44 -14.66 -4.36
CA GLY A 235 -6.06 -15.82 -5.18
C GLY A 235 -4.55 -15.97 -5.29
N PHE A 236 -4.09 -16.67 -6.33
CA PHE A 236 -2.68 -17.03 -6.50
C PHE A 236 -1.88 -16.09 -7.42
N GLU A 237 -2.57 -15.18 -8.12
CA GLU A 237 -1.95 -14.18 -8.98
C GLU A 237 -1.66 -12.90 -8.19
N GLU A 238 -0.47 -12.32 -8.36
CA GLU A 238 -0.13 -11.03 -7.74
C GLU A 238 -1.01 -9.93 -8.33
N PRO A 239 -1.86 -9.26 -7.53
CA PRO A 239 -2.67 -8.16 -8.03
C PRO A 239 -1.78 -6.94 -8.33
N SER A 240 -2.14 -6.18 -9.37
CA SER A 240 -1.57 -4.84 -9.56
C SER A 240 -1.90 -3.96 -8.35
N HIS A 241 -1.11 -2.90 -8.11
CA HIS A 241 -1.41 -2.02 -6.98
C HIS A 241 -2.74 -1.30 -7.15
N THR A 242 -3.11 -1.03 -8.41
CA THR A 242 -4.38 -0.37 -8.75
C THR A 242 -5.55 -1.30 -8.49
N LEU A 243 -5.46 -2.57 -8.89
CA LEU A 243 -6.47 -3.59 -8.62
C LEU A 243 -6.60 -3.85 -7.12
N ALA A 244 -5.49 -4.02 -6.41
CA ALA A 244 -5.50 -4.25 -4.97
C ALA A 244 -6.16 -3.08 -4.21
N THR A 245 -5.87 -1.84 -4.62
CA THR A 245 -6.50 -0.64 -4.04
C THR A 245 -7.99 -0.57 -4.38
N ASP A 246 -8.38 -0.91 -5.60
CA ASP A 246 -9.79 -0.92 -6.00
C ASP A 246 -10.59 -1.97 -5.22
N LEU A 247 -10.02 -3.16 -4.98
CA LEU A 247 -10.61 -4.20 -4.13
C LEU A 247 -10.81 -3.73 -2.68
N LEU A 248 -9.81 -3.06 -2.10
CA LEU A 248 -9.92 -2.45 -0.76
C LEU A 248 -11.05 -1.41 -0.73
N VAL A 249 -11.10 -0.49 -1.70
CA VAL A 249 -12.12 0.57 -1.74
C VAL A 249 -13.52 -0.01 -1.86
N GLN A 250 -13.72 -1.04 -2.70
CA GLN A 250 -14.99 -1.73 -2.84
C GLN A 250 -15.43 -2.36 -1.52
N MET A 251 -14.52 -3.06 -0.83
CA MET A 251 -14.76 -3.66 0.47
C MET A 251 -15.16 -2.61 1.52
N LEU A 252 -14.39 -1.53 1.67
CA LEU A 252 -14.67 -0.45 2.62
C LEU A 252 -15.99 0.26 2.33
N SER A 253 -16.34 0.43 1.05
CA SER A 253 -17.62 1.01 0.64
C SER A 253 -18.79 0.10 0.99
N ALA A 254 -18.67 -1.21 0.77
CA ALA A 254 -19.70 -2.19 1.11
C ALA A 254 -19.95 -2.30 2.63
N GLN A 255 -18.90 -2.17 3.44
CA GLN A 255 -19.02 -2.11 4.92
C GLN A 255 -19.80 -0.86 5.36
N SER A 256 -19.54 0.28 4.73
CA SER A 256 -20.20 1.56 5.05
C SER A 256 -21.68 1.57 4.64
N SER A 257 -22.02 0.79 3.61
CA SER A 257 -23.38 0.66 3.06
C SER A 257 -24.24 -0.39 3.79
N GLY A 258 -23.67 -1.09 4.78
CA GLY A 258 -24.34 -2.20 5.49
C GLY A 258 -24.54 -3.47 4.66
N LEU A 259 -23.98 -3.55 3.45
CA LEU A 259 -24.22 -4.65 2.51
C LEU A 259 -23.45 -5.94 2.87
N LEU A 260 -22.29 -5.83 3.51
CA LEU A 260 -21.49 -7.00 3.92
C LEU A 260 -22.03 -7.74 5.15
N ASN A 261 -22.86 -7.10 5.99
CA ASN A 261 -23.47 -7.76 7.14
C ASN A 261 -24.55 -8.79 6.75
N ARG A 262 -24.95 -8.84 5.47
CA ARG A 262 -25.98 -9.76 4.98
C ARG A 262 -25.41 -10.98 4.24
N GLU A 263 -24.20 -10.89 3.71
CA GLU A 263 -23.59 -11.97 2.93
C GLU A 263 -22.67 -12.89 3.75
N LEU A 264 -22.17 -12.44 4.92
CA LEU A 264 -21.42 -13.30 5.84
C LEU A 264 -22.30 -14.30 6.61
N SER A 265 -23.61 -14.03 6.74
CA SER A 265 -24.58 -14.96 7.33
C SER A 265 -25.00 -16.11 6.39
N CYS A 266 -24.59 -16.10 5.12
CA CYS A 266 -24.94 -17.13 4.15
C CYS A 266 -23.89 -18.23 3.99
N TRP A 267 -22.73 -18.13 4.66
CA TRP A 267 -21.64 -19.11 4.57
C TRP A 267 -21.41 -19.93 5.86
N LEU A 268 -22.26 -19.77 6.87
CA LEU A 268 -22.40 -20.77 7.93
C LEU A 268 -23.40 -21.82 7.43
N GLY A 269 -22.88 -22.91 6.88
CA GLY A 269 -23.68 -24.09 6.55
C GLY A 269 -24.42 -24.61 7.79
N PRO A 270 -25.59 -25.25 7.63
CA PRO A 270 -26.35 -25.79 8.75
C PRO A 270 -25.57 -26.95 9.39
N GLY A 271 -24.97 -26.70 10.54
CA GLY A 271 -24.38 -27.72 11.39
C GLY A 271 -25.48 -28.57 12.01
N GLU A 272 -25.39 -29.87 11.76
CA GLU A 272 -26.33 -30.93 12.12
C GLU A 272 -26.78 -30.90 13.58
N GLN A 273 -28.10 -30.95 13.78
CA GLN A 273 -28.66 -31.55 14.98
C GLN A 273 -28.43 -33.05 14.90
N VAL A 274 -27.60 -33.59 15.80
CA VAL A 274 -27.65 -35.01 16.14
C VAL A 274 -28.05 -35.10 17.60
N GLN A 275 -29.21 -35.70 17.79
CA GLN A 275 -29.76 -36.16 19.05
C GLN A 275 -29.31 -37.62 19.26
#